data_AF-A0AAV5Q297-F1
#
_entry.id   AF-A0AAV5Q297-F1
#
_cell.length_a   1.000
_cell.length_b   1.000
_cell.length_c   1.000
_cell.angle_alpha   90.00
_cell.angle_beta   90.00
_cell.angle_gamma   90.00
#
_symmetry.space_group_name_H-M   'P 1'
#
loop_
_entity.id
_entity.type
_entity.pdbx_description
1 polymer ?
#
loop_
_entity_poly.entity_id
_entity_poly.type
_entity_poly.pdbx_seq_one_letter_code
_entity_poly.pdbx_strand_id
1 'polypeptide(L)'
;MSKYAFYDIGRACLRGKPRGTISNKINPPSFDAIFGGPSKEATSSSRRDLSFRLHTRTIAGVKVPARPTEPGPRDCCMSGCINCVWELFNADLEDWKSKRAQAVVALKGQEGERWPSNWETPPKSLPSKYIPLEYKDAIKEPEHVKMPVGIDVFTQFERKRKEQKISKSINFN
;
A
#
# COMPACT_ATOMS: atom_id res chain seq x y z
N MET A 1 -95.27 -20.70 30.83
CA MET A 1 -95.70 -20.75 29.41
C MET A 1 -95.44 -19.36 28.84
N SER A 2 -94.69 -19.06 27.79
CA SER A 2 -94.03 -19.81 26.72
C SER A 2 -92.90 -18.88 26.21
N LYS A 3 -91.62 -19.22 26.40
CA LYS A 3 -90.69 -19.65 25.33
C LYS A 3 -90.80 -18.86 24.02
N TYR A 4 -89.92 -17.87 23.83
CA TYR A 4 -89.44 -17.48 22.50
C TYR A 4 -87.92 -17.56 22.48
N ALA A 5 -87.43 -18.60 21.83
CA ALA A 5 -86.04 -18.84 21.52
C ALA A 5 -85.64 -17.96 20.34
N PHE A 6 -84.66 -17.09 20.53
CA PHE A 6 -83.94 -16.45 19.43
C PHE A 6 -82.59 -17.14 19.25
N TYR A 7 -82.37 -17.52 17.99
CA TYR A 7 -81.31 -18.38 17.47
C TYR A 7 -79.91 -17.78 17.68
N ASP A 8 -79.01 -18.57 18.27
CA ASP A 8 -77.60 -18.25 18.45
C ASP A 8 -76.86 -18.55 17.13
N ILE A 9 -76.75 -17.55 16.25
CA ILE A 9 -76.01 -17.66 14.99
C ILE A 9 -74.53 -17.41 15.30
N GLY A 10 -73.80 -18.50 15.40
CA GLY A 10 -72.36 -18.55 15.70
C GLY A 10 -71.53 -17.56 14.87
N ARG A 11 -70.82 -16.68 15.58
CA ARG A 11 -69.76 -15.84 15.01
C ARG A 11 -68.40 -16.47 15.28
N ALA A 12 -68.11 -17.55 14.56
CA ALA A 12 -66.75 -18.07 14.46
C ALA A 12 -65.96 -17.19 13.47
N CYS A 13 -65.24 -16.18 13.97
CA CYS A 13 -64.22 -15.48 13.19
C CYS A 13 -62.93 -15.29 14.00
N LEU A 14 -62.03 -16.26 13.79
CA LEU A 14 -60.58 -16.11 13.69
C LEU A 14 -59.88 -15.48 14.90
N ARG A 15 -59.59 -16.33 15.90
CA ARG A 15 -58.41 -16.15 16.77
C ARG A 15 -57.20 -15.92 15.87
N GLY A 16 -56.71 -14.68 15.82
CA GLY A 16 -55.45 -14.36 15.17
C GLY A 16 -54.35 -15.23 15.76
N LYS A 17 -53.80 -16.15 14.96
CA LYS A 17 -52.57 -16.87 15.33
C LYS A 17 -51.51 -15.80 15.65
N PRO A 18 -50.74 -15.92 16.76
CA PRO A 18 -49.61 -15.04 16.97
C PRO A 18 -48.74 -15.10 15.71
N ARG A 19 -48.43 -13.93 15.15
CA ARG A 19 -47.47 -13.80 14.05
C ARG A 19 -46.24 -14.59 14.45
N GLY A 20 -45.96 -15.67 13.73
CA GLY A 20 -44.75 -16.44 13.92
C GLY A 20 -43.57 -15.48 13.89
N THR A 21 -42.81 -15.45 14.96
CA THR A 21 -41.52 -14.78 14.98
C THR A 21 -40.65 -15.53 13.99
N ILE A 22 -40.52 -14.98 12.78
CA ILE A 22 -39.42 -15.34 11.90
C ILE A 22 -38.18 -14.80 12.61
N SER A 23 -37.61 -15.60 13.52
CA SER A 23 -36.29 -15.34 14.04
C SER A 23 -35.31 -15.70 12.93
N ASN A 24 -35.21 -14.84 11.92
CA ASN A 24 -34.02 -14.78 11.11
C ASN A 24 -32.90 -14.36 12.06
N LYS A 25 -32.21 -15.35 12.66
CA LYS A 25 -30.99 -15.15 13.42
C LYS A 25 -29.89 -14.75 12.44
N ILE A 26 -29.99 -13.54 11.93
CA ILE A 26 -28.86 -12.85 11.31
C ILE A 26 -28.04 -12.39 12.51
N ASN A 27 -27.06 -13.19 12.93
CA ASN A 27 -26.11 -12.72 13.91
C ASN A 27 -25.44 -11.48 13.29
N PRO A 28 -25.50 -10.30 13.95
CA PRO A 28 -24.82 -9.13 13.43
C PRO A 28 -23.32 -9.45 13.29
N PRO A 29 -22.65 -8.99 12.22
CA PRO A 29 -21.22 -9.21 12.08
C PRO A 29 -20.50 -8.66 13.32
N SER A 30 -19.45 -9.36 13.76
CA SER A 30 -18.63 -8.95 14.90
C SER A 30 -18.15 -7.51 14.73
N PHE A 31 -18.03 -6.76 15.83
CA PHE A 31 -17.43 -5.43 15.82
C PHE A 31 -16.07 -5.44 15.11
N ASP A 32 -15.25 -6.45 15.34
CA ASP A 32 -13.94 -6.60 14.68
C ASP A 32 -14.04 -6.84 13.18
N ALA A 33 -15.13 -7.47 12.72
CA ALA A 33 -15.38 -7.70 11.31
C ALA A 33 -15.85 -6.42 10.59
N ILE A 34 -16.52 -5.50 11.30
CA ILE A 34 -17.02 -4.24 10.74
C ILE A 34 -15.96 -3.14 10.83
N PHE A 35 -15.32 -3.00 11.99
CA PHE A 35 -14.43 -1.88 12.31
C PHE A 35 -12.94 -2.23 12.22
N GLY A 36 -12.62 -3.51 12.02
CA GLY A 36 -11.25 -4.00 12.08
C GLY A 36 -10.78 -4.06 13.53
N GLY A 37 -10.52 -5.27 14.03
CA GLY A 37 -9.88 -5.44 15.33
C GLY A 37 -8.48 -4.83 15.37
N PRO A 38 -7.82 -4.80 16.54
CA PRO A 38 -6.47 -4.23 16.72
C PRO A 38 -5.35 -4.92 15.91
N SER A 39 -5.67 -5.97 15.16
CA SER A 39 -4.77 -6.65 14.24
C SER A 39 -4.35 -5.72 13.10
N LYS A 40 -3.04 -5.57 12.89
CA LYS A 40 -2.43 -4.56 12.00
C LYS A 40 -2.50 -4.93 10.51
N GLU A 41 -3.20 -6.00 10.15
CA GLU A 41 -3.20 -6.59 8.81
C GLU A 41 -4.47 -6.27 8.00
N ALA A 42 -4.95 -5.02 8.07
CA ALA A 42 -6.03 -4.57 7.19
C ALA A 42 -5.62 -4.74 5.72
N THR A 43 -6.36 -5.58 5.00
CA THR A 43 -6.10 -5.95 3.60
C THR A 43 -6.74 -4.97 2.61
N SER A 44 -7.76 -4.23 3.06
CA SER A 44 -8.46 -3.23 2.27
C SER A 44 -8.88 -2.08 3.18
N SER A 45 -8.71 -0.86 2.69
CA SER A 45 -9.24 0.36 3.32
C SER A 45 -10.17 1.02 2.33
N SER A 46 -11.27 1.61 2.81
CA SER A 46 -12.15 2.42 1.96
C SER A 46 -11.45 3.60 1.28
N ARG A 47 -10.28 3.99 1.79
CA ARG A 47 -9.53 5.16 1.33
C ARG A 47 -8.35 4.85 0.42
N ARG A 48 -7.89 3.59 0.33
CA ARG A 48 -6.75 3.20 -0.51
C ARG A 48 -6.61 1.69 -0.68
N ASP A 49 -5.94 1.29 -1.75
CA ASP A 49 -5.53 -0.10 -1.97
C ASP A 49 -4.33 -0.49 -1.07
N LEU A 50 -4.43 -1.66 -0.44
CA LEU A 50 -3.44 -2.27 0.46
C LEU A 50 -3.01 -3.67 -0.02
N SER A 51 -3.42 -4.07 -1.23
CA SER A 51 -3.15 -5.37 -1.82
C SER A 51 -1.65 -5.74 -1.84
N PHE A 52 -0.75 -4.75 -1.93
CA PHE A 52 0.70 -4.94 -1.91
C PHE A 52 1.22 -5.67 -0.65
N ARG A 53 0.51 -5.56 0.48
CA ARG A 53 0.90 -6.22 1.74
C ARG A 53 0.72 -7.73 1.70
N LEU A 54 -0.19 -8.23 0.87
CA LEU A 54 -0.39 -9.67 0.67
C LEU A 54 0.68 -10.26 -0.25
N HIS A 55 1.10 -9.49 -1.25
CA HIS A 55 2.10 -9.91 -2.22
C HIS A 55 3.50 -9.78 -1.60
N THR A 56 3.93 -10.81 -0.88
CA THR A 56 5.26 -10.85 -0.25
C THR A 56 6.11 -11.95 -0.86
N ARG A 57 7.41 -11.67 -1.00
CA ARG A 57 8.44 -12.63 -1.42
C ARG A 57 9.49 -12.75 -0.33
N THR A 58 9.92 -13.97 -0.06
CA THR A 58 11.06 -14.22 0.84
C THR A 58 12.33 -14.25 -0.01
N ILE A 59 13.31 -13.42 0.34
CA ILE A 59 14.61 -13.30 -0.34
C ILE A 59 15.69 -13.43 0.74
N ALA A 60 16.55 -14.45 0.68
CA ALA A 60 17.58 -14.71 1.70
C ALA A 60 17.05 -14.67 3.15
N GLY A 61 15.84 -15.20 3.38
CA GLY A 61 15.17 -15.21 4.69
C GLY A 61 14.43 -13.92 5.08
N VAL A 62 14.52 -12.84 4.30
CA VAL A 62 13.81 -11.58 4.54
C VAL A 62 12.50 -11.55 3.77
N LYS A 63 11.37 -11.28 4.45
CA LYS A 63 10.06 -11.09 3.81
C LYS A 63 9.92 -9.67 3.26
N VAL A 64 10.04 -9.53 1.94
CA VAL A 64 9.92 -8.27 1.22
C VAL A 64 8.51 -8.15 0.62
N PRO A 65 7.71 -7.12 0.98
CA PRO A 65 6.43 -6.86 0.35
C PRO A 65 6.63 -6.30 -1.07
N ALA A 66 5.59 -6.38 -1.89
CA ALA A 66 5.53 -5.70 -3.17
C ALA A 66 5.61 -4.18 -2.98
N ARG A 67 5.98 -3.47 -4.05
CA ARG A 67 6.01 -2.01 -4.03
C ARG A 67 4.58 -1.47 -3.79
N PRO A 68 4.36 -0.54 -2.85
CA PRO A 68 3.05 0.07 -2.67
C PRO A 68 2.66 0.88 -3.91
N THR A 69 1.38 0.80 -4.27
CA THR A 69 0.79 1.54 -5.39
C THR A 69 0.57 2.99 -4.98
N GLU A 70 0.82 3.91 -5.92
CA GLU A 70 0.53 5.33 -5.72
C GLU A 70 -0.97 5.55 -5.51
N PRO A 71 -1.39 6.40 -4.55
CA PRO A 71 -2.79 6.70 -4.34
C PRO A 71 -3.40 7.41 -5.56
N GLY A 72 -4.65 7.07 -5.89
CA GLY A 72 -5.33 7.65 -7.03
C GLY A 72 -5.77 9.09 -6.79
N PRO A 73 -6.17 9.84 -7.85
CA PRO A 73 -6.61 11.23 -7.73
C PRO A 73 -7.83 11.43 -6.82
N ARG A 74 -8.67 10.38 -6.67
CA ARG A 74 -9.87 10.42 -5.82
C ARG A 74 -9.60 10.08 -4.36
N ASP A 75 -8.43 9.52 -4.06
CA ASP A 75 -8.04 9.12 -2.71
C ASP A 75 -7.51 10.34 -1.93
N CYS A 76 -7.01 11.35 -2.63
CA CYS A 76 -6.55 12.62 -2.06
C CYS A 76 -7.67 13.66 -2.05
N CYS A 77 -8.31 13.87 -0.90
CA CYS A 77 -9.41 14.83 -0.74
C CYS A 77 -8.94 16.32 -0.73
N MET A 78 -7.63 16.58 -0.69
CA MET A 78 -7.03 17.93 -0.63
C MET A 78 -7.53 18.85 0.52
N SER A 79 -8.32 18.31 1.44
CA SER A 79 -8.98 19.04 2.54
C SER A 79 -8.25 18.93 3.88
N GLY A 80 -7.05 18.34 3.90
CA GLY A 80 -6.23 18.20 5.12
C GLY A 80 -6.79 17.18 6.11
N CYS A 81 -6.88 15.90 5.69
CA CYS A 81 -7.26 14.82 6.60
C CYS A 81 -6.21 14.62 7.71
N ILE A 82 -6.66 14.16 8.88
CA ILE A 82 -5.79 13.83 10.04
C ILE A 82 -4.69 12.81 9.72
N ASN A 83 -4.95 11.87 8.81
CA ASN A 83 -3.95 10.96 8.28
C ASN A 83 -3.91 11.18 6.76
N CYS A 84 -2.89 11.90 6.27
CA CYS A 84 -2.76 12.15 4.85
C CYS A 84 -2.44 10.83 4.12
N VAL A 85 -3.16 10.54 3.04
CA VAL A 85 -2.94 9.32 2.25
C VAL A 85 -1.51 9.27 1.72
N TRP A 86 -0.94 10.42 1.34
CA TRP A 86 0.44 10.53 0.90
C TRP A 86 1.46 10.28 2.00
N GLU A 87 1.18 10.70 3.24
CA GLU A 87 2.05 10.40 4.38
C GLU A 87 2.05 8.90 4.68
N LEU A 88 0.88 8.27 4.69
CA LEU A 88 0.77 6.81 4.85
C LEU A 88 1.47 6.05 3.73
N PHE A 89 1.34 6.51 2.48
CA PHE A 89 2.03 5.93 1.33
C PHE A 89 3.55 6.09 1.42
N ASN A 90 4.04 7.27 1.84
CA ASN A 90 5.46 7.52 2.02
C ASN A 90 6.04 6.64 3.13
N ALA A 91 5.32 6.46 4.24
CA ALA A 91 5.71 5.53 5.30
C ALA A 91 5.78 4.09 4.78
N ASP A 92 4.76 3.62 4.04
CA ASP A 92 4.77 2.29 3.42
C ASP A 92 5.93 2.14 2.40
N LEU A 93 6.26 3.20 1.65
CA LEU A 93 7.39 3.22 0.73
C LEU A 93 8.74 3.11 1.45
N GLU A 94 8.90 3.80 2.57
CA GLU A 94 10.10 3.74 3.40
C GLU A 94 10.28 2.34 3.99
N ASP A 95 9.20 1.74 4.49
CA ASP A 95 9.19 0.36 4.97
C ASP A 95 9.53 -0.64 3.85
N TRP A 96 9.04 -0.42 2.64
CA TRP A 96 9.39 -1.24 1.49
C TRP A 96 10.88 -1.12 1.14
N LYS A 97 11.43 0.10 1.11
CA LYS A 97 12.85 0.37 0.85
C LYS A 97 13.74 -0.26 1.92
N SER A 98 13.36 -0.16 3.19
CA SER A 98 14.13 -0.71 4.31
C SER A 98 14.20 -2.23 4.25
N LYS A 99 13.08 -2.91 3.98
CA LYS A 99 13.03 -4.38 3.80
C LYS A 99 13.87 -4.85 2.62
N ARG A 100 13.86 -4.10 1.50
CA ARG A 100 14.74 -4.40 0.37
C ARG A 100 16.21 -4.21 0.71
N ALA A 101 16.57 -3.16 1.44
CA ALA A 101 17.94 -2.96 1.89
C ALA A 101 18.41 -4.10 2.81
N GLN A 102 17.55 -4.56 3.73
CA GLN A 102 17.82 -5.73 4.57
C GLN A 102 18.02 -7.00 3.74
N ALA A 103 17.17 -7.24 2.74
CA ALA A 103 17.33 -8.37 1.83
C ALA A 103 18.66 -8.32 1.06
N VAL A 104 19.12 -7.14 0.63
CA VAL A 104 20.43 -6.96 -0.02
C VAL A 104 21.57 -7.30 0.94
N VAL A 105 21.49 -6.89 2.20
CA VAL A 105 22.50 -7.23 3.22
C VAL A 105 22.53 -8.72 3.49
N ALA A 106 21.36 -9.35 3.62
CA ALA A 106 21.23 -10.80 3.81
C ALA A 106 21.79 -11.59 2.62
N LEU A 107 21.49 -11.17 1.38
CA LEU A 107 22.03 -11.78 0.15
C LEU A 107 23.55 -11.67 0.06
N LYS A 108 24.15 -10.59 0.58
CA LYS A 108 25.62 -10.48 0.60
C LYS A 108 26.26 -11.50 1.53
N GLY A 109 25.56 -11.95 2.57
CA GLY A 109 26.03 -12.97 3.52
C GLY A 109 25.77 -14.42 3.09
N GLN A 110 24.91 -14.65 2.11
CA GLN A 110 24.59 -15.98 1.57
C GLN A 110 25.32 -16.17 0.24
N GLU A 111 26.18 -17.17 0.13
CA GLU A 111 26.83 -17.48 -1.14
C GLU A 111 25.92 -18.34 -2.04
N GLY A 112 25.62 -17.85 -3.24
CA GLY A 112 24.92 -18.62 -4.28
C GLY A 112 23.45 -18.24 -4.52
N GLU A 113 22.81 -17.52 -3.61
CA GLU A 113 21.44 -17.02 -3.82
C GLU A 113 21.44 -15.74 -4.67
N ARG A 114 20.58 -15.68 -5.68
CA ARG A 114 20.47 -14.55 -6.63
C ARG A 114 19.14 -13.84 -6.43
N TRP A 115 19.06 -12.57 -6.84
CA TRP A 115 17.78 -11.86 -6.88
C TRP A 115 16.78 -12.60 -7.79
N PRO A 116 15.53 -12.82 -7.35
CA PRO A 116 14.53 -13.53 -8.13
C PRO A 116 14.23 -12.82 -9.46
N SER A 117 14.17 -13.57 -10.57
CA SER A 117 13.92 -13.00 -11.92
C SER A 117 12.48 -12.55 -12.14
N ASN A 118 11.49 -13.24 -11.54
CA ASN A 118 10.07 -12.91 -11.67
C ASN A 118 9.57 -12.09 -10.46
N TRP A 119 10.36 -11.10 -10.05
CA TRP A 119 10.03 -10.22 -8.94
C TRP A 119 10.70 -8.86 -9.17
N GLU A 120 10.12 -7.78 -8.66
CA GLU A 120 10.40 -6.44 -9.17
C GLU A 120 11.90 -6.10 -9.28
N THR A 121 12.21 -5.18 -10.19
CA THR A 121 13.57 -4.82 -10.61
C THR A 121 14.54 -4.73 -9.43
N PRO A 122 15.71 -5.39 -9.48
CA PRO A 122 16.68 -5.40 -8.39
C PRO A 122 17.10 -3.98 -7.97
N PRO A 123 17.35 -3.75 -6.66
CA PRO A 123 17.78 -2.44 -6.19
C PRO A 123 19.20 -2.11 -6.67
N LYS A 124 19.47 -0.82 -6.96
CA LYS A 124 20.78 -0.33 -7.43
C LYS A 124 21.94 -0.64 -6.47
N SER A 125 21.67 -0.82 -5.18
CA SER A 125 22.68 -1.11 -4.15
C SER A 125 23.17 -2.57 -4.13
N LEU A 126 22.56 -3.44 -4.93
CA LEU A 126 22.94 -4.85 -5.06
C LEU A 126 24.14 -4.98 -6.02
N PRO A 127 25.21 -5.71 -5.67
CA PRO A 127 26.33 -5.89 -6.59
C PRO A 127 25.97 -6.83 -7.74
N SER A 128 26.58 -6.61 -8.90
CA SER A 128 26.28 -7.29 -10.19
C SER A 128 26.33 -8.83 -10.12
N LYS A 129 27.09 -9.42 -9.18
CA LYS A 129 27.15 -10.87 -8.92
C LYS A 129 25.75 -11.48 -8.66
N TYR A 130 24.89 -10.77 -7.93
CA TYR A 130 23.57 -11.27 -7.50
C TYR A 130 22.41 -10.85 -8.41
N ILE A 131 22.68 -10.16 -9.52
CA ILE A 131 21.65 -9.60 -10.42
C ILE A 131 21.48 -10.53 -11.64
N PRO A 132 20.28 -11.07 -11.94
CA PRO A 132 19.98 -11.86 -13.16
C PRO A 132 20.46 -11.23 -14.47
N LEU A 133 20.81 -12.06 -15.46
CA LEU A 133 21.29 -11.55 -16.76
C LEU A 133 20.25 -10.63 -17.42
N GLU A 134 18.97 -10.95 -17.26
CA GLU A 134 17.80 -10.18 -17.73
C GLU A 134 17.83 -8.71 -17.28
N TYR A 135 18.34 -8.44 -16.07
CA TYR A 135 18.33 -7.10 -15.48
C TYR A 135 19.65 -6.33 -15.67
N LYS A 136 20.68 -6.95 -16.25
CA LYS A 136 21.97 -6.26 -16.44
C LYS A 136 21.85 -5.03 -17.33
N ASP A 137 20.96 -5.07 -18.33
CA ASP A 137 20.71 -3.92 -19.20
C ASP A 137 19.82 -2.86 -18.53
N ALA A 138 18.91 -3.27 -17.64
CA ALA A 138 18.04 -2.36 -16.91
C ALA A 138 18.77 -1.54 -15.81
N ILE A 139 19.93 -2.01 -15.33
CA ILE A 139 20.74 -1.31 -14.32
C ILE A 139 21.83 -0.44 -14.96
N LYS A 140 22.09 -0.55 -16.27
CA LYS A 140 22.94 0.42 -16.94
C LYS A 140 22.35 1.80 -16.68
N GLU A 141 23.13 2.66 -16.03
CA GLU A 141 22.81 4.07 -15.90
C GLU A 141 22.45 4.58 -17.30
N PRO A 142 21.37 5.36 -17.45
CA PRO A 142 20.99 5.85 -18.77
C PRO A 142 22.23 6.51 -19.36
N GLU A 143 22.64 6.03 -20.56
CA GLU A 143 23.76 6.61 -21.28
C GLU A 143 23.61 8.13 -21.22
N HIS A 144 24.65 8.83 -20.76
CA HIS A 144 24.63 10.26 -20.50
C HIS A 144 23.96 10.99 -21.67
N VAL A 145 22.68 11.32 -21.50
CA VAL A 145 21.91 12.00 -22.54
C VAL A 145 22.55 13.36 -22.67
N LYS A 146 23.29 13.57 -23.77
CA LYS A 146 23.93 14.84 -24.06
C LYS A 146 22.86 15.92 -24.00
N MET A 147 22.92 16.78 -22.99
CA MET A 147 21.92 17.81 -22.80
C MET A 147 21.99 18.78 -23.99
N PRO A 148 20.89 19.50 -24.30
CA PRO A 148 20.97 20.56 -25.29
C PRO A 148 22.03 21.59 -24.85
N VAL A 149 22.84 22.04 -25.81
CA VAL A 149 24.02 22.91 -25.60
C VAL A 149 23.74 24.07 -24.64
N GLY A 150 22.55 24.68 -24.71
CA GLY A 150 22.16 25.77 -23.82
C GLY A 150 22.13 25.39 -22.33
N ILE A 151 21.58 24.22 -21.99
CA ILE A 151 21.55 23.78 -20.58
C ILE A 151 22.95 23.36 -20.13
N ASP A 152 23.74 22.73 -21.00
CA ASP A 152 25.14 22.39 -20.70
C ASP A 152 25.97 23.64 -20.37
N VAL A 153 25.91 24.67 -21.21
CA VAL A 153 26.62 25.94 -20.98
C VAL A 153 26.13 26.60 -19.68
N PHE A 154 24.83 26.58 -19.42
CA PHE A 154 24.26 27.10 -18.18
C PHE A 154 24.78 26.36 -16.95
N THR A 155 24.79 25.02 -16.97
CA THR A 155 25.29 24.21 -15.86
C THR A 155 26.78 24.44 -15.60
N GLN A 156 27.59 24.59 -16.65
CA GLN A 156 29.01 24.93 -16.53
C GLN A 156 29.22 26.30 -15.89
N PHE A 157 28.42 27.29 -16.29
CA PHE A 157 28.48 28.63 -15.70
C PHE A 157 28.13 28.63 -14.22
N GLU A 158 27.03 27.98 -13.84
CA GLU A 158 26.60 27.85 -12.43
C GLU A 158 27.66 27.12 -11.58
N ARG A 159 28.31 26.08 -12.11
CA ARG A 159 29.43 25.39 -11.43
C ARG A 159 30.61 26.33 -11.18
N LYS A 160 31.09 27.04 -12.21
CA LYS A 160 32.18 28.02 -12.07
C LYS A 160 31.83 29.10 -11.04
N ARG A 161 30.60 29.60 -11.05
CA ARG A 161 30.14 30.63 -10.11
C ARG A 161 30.07 30.10 -8.68
N LYS A 162 29.67 28.84 -8.49
CA LYS A 162 29.67 28.18 -7.17
C LYS A 162 31.08 27.98 -6.63
N GLU A 163 32.02 27.55 -7.46
CA GLU A 163 33.44 27.42 -7.10
C GLU A 163 34.05 28.75 -6.68
N GLN A 164 33.76 29.84 -7.41
CA GLN A 164 34.21 31.18 -7.04
C GLN A 164 33.62 31.65 -5.69
N LYS A 165 32.36 31.31 -5.40
CA LYS A 165 31.76 31.60 -4.09
C LYS A 165 32.41 30.79 -2.97
N ILE A 166 32.66 29.50 -3.21
CA ILE A 166 33.32 28.61 -2.25
C ILE A 166 34.75 29.09 -1.99
N SER A 167 35.54 29.37 -3.03
CA SER A 167 36.90 29.88 -2.86
C SER A 167 36.92 31.23 -2.14
N LYS A 168 35.98 32.12 -2.44
CA LYS A 168 35.85 33.40 -1.72
C LYS A 168 35.46 33.22 -0.25
N SER A 169 34.61 32.23 0.08
CA SER A 169 34.27 31.91 1.48
C SER A 169 35.43 31.27 2.26
N ILE A 170 36.26 30.47 1.59
CA ILE A 170 37.45 29.84 2.20
C ILE A 170 38.54 30.88 2.46
N ASN A 171 38.68 31.88 1.58
CA ASN A 171 39.67 32.96 1.75
C ASN A 171 39.24 34.05 2.76
N PHE A 172 38.04 33.97 3.34
CA PHE A 172 37.51 34.97 4.29
C PHE A 172 37.39 34.45 5.74
N ASN A 173 37.83 33.20 6.00
CA ASN A 173 38.09 32.65 7.33
C ASN A 173 39.59 32.51 7.55
#